data_AF-A0A932XXB5-F1
#
_entry.id   AF-A0A932XXB5-F1
#
_cell.length_a   1.000
_cell.length_b   1.000
_cell.length_c   1.000
_cell.angle_alpha   90.00
_cell.angle_beta   90.00
_cell.angle_gamma   90.00
#
_symmetry.space_group_name_H-M   'P 1'
#
loop_
_entity.id
_entity.type
_entity.pdbx_description
1 polymer ?
#
loop_
_entity_poly.entity_id
_entity_poly.type
_entity_poly.pdbx_seq_one_letter_code
_entity_poly.pdbx_strand_id
1 'polypeptide(L)'
;MKLWLVIGGVVGVLVIAGILFLVGRERGVESGQEGSAQRQSTTSESTSAEVVFTEPIVDPATIKNITPLGELNGGYNEVQTLAGVMVNFKPEAVAGNTEVEVRAPTDMTLERYSFHKVDYPPGGNWALIFRLNRDVTMRMDHISRASDAIVAATTSTPKESSADEAPKQQLKVKAGEVIGYTFGTVPAHNWNI
;
A
#
# COMPACT_ATOMS: atom_id res chain seq x y z
N MET A 1 -17.57 21.25 -59.52
CA MET A 1 -16.44 22.17 -59.27
C MET A 1 -16.74 23.18 -58.14
N LYS A 2 -17.12 22.74 -56.93
CA LYS A 2 -17.35 23.64 -55.77
C LYS A 2 -16.77 23.16 -54.43
N LEU A 3 -16.10 22.00 -54.41
CA LEU A 3 -15.57 21.40 -53.17
C LEU A 3 -14.12 21.81 -52.86
N TRP A 4 -13.34 22.19 -53.87
CA TRP A 4 -11.93 22.56 -53.70
C TRP A 4 -11.70 23.96 -53.11
N LEU A 5 -12.69 24.86 -53.20
CA LEU A 5 -12.60 26.23 -52.67
C LEU A 5 -12.82 26.30 -51.14
N VAL A 6 -13.50 25.31 -50.55
CA VAL A 6 -13.80 25.32 -49.10
C VAL A 6 -12.59 24.84 -48.29
N ILE A 7 -11.81 23.88 -48.80
CA ILE A 7 -10.65 23.31 -48.10
C ILE A 7 -9.48 24.31 -48.05
N GLY A 8 -9.27 25.09 -49.11
CA GLY A 8 -8.21 26.11 -49.14
C GLY A 8 -8.43 27.25 -48.13
N GLY A 9 -9.68 27.64 -47.88
CA GLY A 9 -10.02 28.71 -46.94
C GLY A 9 -9.77 28.34 -45.48
N VAL A 10 -10.06 27.10 -45.09
CA VAL A 10 -9.92 26.65 -43.69
C VAL A 10 -8.45 26.48 -43.29
N VAL A 11 -7.59 26.01 -44.21
CA VAL A 11 -6.15 25.85 -43.93
C VAL A 11 -5.45 27.22 -43.80
N GLY A 12 -5.85 28.23 -44.57
CA GLY A 12 -5.28 29.59 -44.48
C GLY A 12 -5.55 30.27 -43.13
N VAL A 13 -6.74 30.10 -42.55
CA VAL A 13 -7.11 30.72 -41.27
C VAL A 13 -6.34 30.11 -40.10
N LEU A 14 -6.09 28.80 -40.12
CA LEU A 14 -5.36 28.11 -39.04
C LEU A 14 -3.86 28.48 -39.00
N VAL A 15 -3.24 28.73 -40.16
CA VAL A 15 -1.83 29.14 -40.22
C VAL A 15 -1.64 30.57 -39.69
N ILE A 16 -2.57 31.48 -39.99
CA ILE A 16 -2.50 32.87 -39.48
C ILE A 16 -2.73 32.91 -37.96
N ALA A 17 -3.65 32.10 -37.42
CA ALA A 17 -3.88 32.01 -35.98
C ALA A 17 -2.66 31.45 -35.21
N GLY A 18 -1.94 30.49 -35.79
CA GLY A 18 -0.72 29.92 -35.18
C GLY A 18 0.45 30.91 -35.10
N ILE A 19 0.63 31.76 -36.13
CA ILE A 19 1.72 32.75 -36.15
C ILE A 19 1.45 33.89 -35.15
N LEU A 20 0.19 34.32 -34.99
CA LEU A 20 -0.18 35.35 -34.01
C LEU A 20 -0.03 34.87 -32.55
N PHE A 21 -0.20 33.57 -32.29
CA PHE A 21 0.01 33.01 -30.94
C PHE A 21 1.50 32.90 -30.56
N LEU A 22 2.40 32.74 -31.54
CA LEU A 22 3.84 32.64 -31.29
C LEU A 22 4.51 34.02 -31.11
N VAL A 23 3.98 35.09 -31.70
CA VAL A 23 4.54 36.46 -31.56
C VAL A 23 4.04 37.16 -30.29
N GLY A 24 2.98 36.67 -29.64
CA GLY A 24 2.41 37.27 -28.42
C GLY A 24 3.08 36.89 -27.09
N ARG A 25 4.11 36.04 -27.09
CA ARG A 25 4.69 35.47 -25.85
C ARG A 25 5.92 36.20 -25.30
N GLU A 26 6.31 37.33 -25.88
CA GLU A 26 7.41 38.15 -25.39
C GLU A 26 6.95 39.56 -25.05
N ARG A 27 6.37 39.75 -23.85
CA ARG A 27 6.34 41.04 -23.13
C ARG A 27 5.77 40.90 -21.72
N GLY A 28 6.68 41.06 -20.75
CA GLY A 28 6.44 41.15 -19.31
C GLY A 28 7.77 40.84 -18.61
N VAL A 29 8.75 41.76 -18.54
CA VAL A 29 8.83 42.97 -17.67
C VAL A 29 8.55 42.61 -16.20
N GLU A 30 9.34 42.90 -15.18
CA GLU A 30 10.73 43.35 -14.95
C GLU A 30 10.89 43.33 -13.40
N SER A 31 12.13 43.17 -12.93
CA SER A 31 12.68 43.59 -11.63
C SER A 31 11.86 43.47 -10.32
N GLY A 32 12.35 42.58 -9.44
CA GLY A 32 12.04 42.56 -8.01
C GLY A 32 13.21 41.96 -7.22
N GLN A 33 14.32 42.69 -7.16
CA GLN A 33 15.45 42.40 -6.28
C GLN A 33 15.21 43.12 -4.96
N GLU A 34 14.91 42.38 -3.89
CA GLU A 34 15.26 42.72 -2.50
C GLU A 34 14.82 41.61 -1.53
N GLY A 35 15.73 41.22 -0.63
CA GLY A 35 15.38 40.47 0.58
C GLY A 35 15.78 39.00 0.60
N SER A 36 17.07 38.68 0.43
CA SER A 36 17.65 37.44 0.94
C SER A 36 17.66 37.46 2.48
N ALA A 37 16.50 37.36 3.11
CA ALA A 37 16.41 36.85 4.46
C ALA A 37 16.56 35.34 4.34
N GLN A 38 17.81 34.88 4.41
CA GLN A 38 18.17 33.48 4.55
C GLN A 38 17.60 33.02 5.89
N ARG A 39 16.30 32.69 5.92
CA ARG A 39 15.69 31.89 6.96
C ARG A 39 16.48 30.59 6.91
N GLN A 40 17.42 30.50 7.83
CA GLN A 40 18.03 29.25 8.25
C GLN A 40 16.87 28.43 8.81
N SER A 41 16.13 27.78 7.91
CA SER A 41 15.29 26.66 8.23
C SER A 41 16.27 25.64 8.75
N THR A 42 16.48 25.63 10.06
CA THR A 42 16.87 24.43 10.78
C THR A 42 15.75 23.45 10.54
N THR A 43 15.80 22.82 9.36
CA THR A 43 15.17 21.56 9.09
C THR A 43 15.89 20.61 10.03
N SER A 44 15.39 20.53 11.26
CA SER A 44 15.70 19.40 12.13
C SER A 44 15.21 18.20 11.35
N GLU A 45 16.13 17.56 10.63
CA GLU A 45 16.00 16.19 10.19
C GLU A 45 15.68 15.41 11.46
N SER A 46 14.39 15.25 11.71
CA SER A 46 13.86 14.31 12.68
C SER A 46 14.25 12.95 12.13
N THR A 47 15.46 12.51 12.46
CA THR A 47 15.94 11.15 12.24
C THR A 47 14.82 10.23 12.70
N SER A 48 14.25 9.44 11.80
CA SER A 48 13.20 8.52 12.22
C SER A 48 13.81 7.57 13.25
N ALA A 49 13.05 7.33 14.32
CA ALA A 49 13.51 6.42 15.36
C ALA A 49 13.78 5.05 14.72
N GLU A 50 14.89 4.44 15.11
CA GLU A 50 15.26 3.09 14.67
C GLU A 50 14.12 2.10 14.97
N VAL A 51 13.80 1.24 14.00
CA VAL A 51 12.78 0.20 14.18
C VAL A 51 13.43 -1.00 14.84
N VAL A 52 12.97 -1.34 16.03
CA VAL A 52 13.43 -2.52 16.77
C VAL A 52 12.28 -3.51 16.94
N PHE A 53 12.45 -4.71 16.42
CA PHE A 53 11.52 -5.83 16.60
C PHE A 53 11.85 -6.56 17.91
N THR A 54 10.88 -6.63 18.81
CA THR A 54 11.04 -7.18 20.18
C THR A 54 10.20 -8.43 20.42
N GLU A 55 9.20 -8.67 19.58
CA GLU A 55 8.26 -9.78 19.71
C GLU A 55 8.19 -10.60 18.41
N PRO A 56 7.95 -11.92 18.49
CA PRO A 56 7.76 -12.74 17.30
C PRO A 56 6.43 -12.40 16.63
N ILE A 57 6.42 -12.36 15.30
CA ILE A 57 5.19 -12.09 14.53
C ILE A 57 4.23 -13.28 14.60
N VAL A 58 4.76 -14.50 14.55
CA VAL A 58 4.05 -15.77 14.72
C VAL A 58 4.92 -16.71 15.54
N ASP A 59 4.34 -17.77 16.12
CA ASP A 59 5.13 -18.80 16.82
C ASP A 59 6.10 -19.49 15.82
N PRO A 60 7.43 -19.36 15.99
CA PRO A 60 8.40 -19.98 15.09
C PRO A 60 8.27 -21.50 14.99
N ALA A 61 7.72 -22.17 16.00
CA ALA A 61 7.49 -23.61 15.98
C ALA A 61 6.49 -24.04 14.89
N THR A 62 5.63 -23.12 14.43
CA THR A 62 4.65 -23.35 13.36
C THR A 62 5.25 -23.20 11.96
N ILE A 63 6.43 -22.58 11.83
CA ILE A 63 7.07 -22.27 10.54
C ILE A 63 7.82 -23.50 10.03
N LYS A 64 7.59 -23.86 8.76
CA LYS A 64 8.35 -24.88 8.04
C LYS A 64 9.60 -24.27 7.41
N ASN A 65 9.44 -23.18 6.67
CA ASN A 65 10.54 -22.39 6.11
C ASN A 65 10.06 -20.97 5.74
N ILE A 66 11.01 -20.08 5.48
CA ILE A 66 10.78 -18.74 4.95
C ILE A 66 11.52 -18.65 3.62
N THR A 67 10.84 -18.20 2.58
CA THR A 67 11.40 -18.02 1.24
C THR A 67 11.21 -16.58 0.77
N PRO A 68 12.05 -16.07 -0.14
CA PRO A 68 11.72 -14.84 -0.84
C PRO A 68 10.33 -14.95 -1.49
N LEU A 69 9.56 -13.86 -1.49
CA LEU A 69 8.25 -13.84 -2.13
C LEU A 69 8.37 -14.10 -3.65
N GLY A 70 9.48 -13.65 -4.26
CA GLY A 70 9.77 -13.82 -5.69
C GLY A 70 8.90 -12.93 -6.60
N GLU A 71 9.21 -12.90 -7.90
CA GLU A 71 8.41 -12.16 -8.92
C GLU A 71 7.13 -12.92 -9.36
N LEU A 72 6.88 -14.13 -8.85
CA LEU A 72 6.04 -15.12 -9.54
C LEU A 72 4.83 -15.66 -8.77
N ASN A 73 4.47 -15.12 -7.60
CA ASN A 73 3.38 -15.68 -6.79
C ASN A 73 2.03 -14.97 -6.91
N GLY A 74 1.97 -13.89 -7.68
CA GLY A 74 0.73 -13.23 -8.04
C GLY A 74 0.50 -13.39 -9.53
N GLY A 75 -0.57 -14.06 -9.97
CA GLY A 75 -1.00 -13.94 -11.36
C GLY A 75 -1.10 -12.46 -11.78
N TYR A 76 -1.23 -12.16 -13.08
CA TYR A 76 -1.19 -10.83 -13.72
C TYR A 76 -1.74 -9.59 -12.96
N ASN A 77 -2.62 -9.78 -11.95
CA ASN A 77 -3.25 -8.75 -11.13
C ASN A 77 -2.59 -8.48 -9.76
N GLU A 78 -1.60 -9.27 -9.33
CA GLU A 78 -0.95 -9.13 -8.03
C GLU A 78 0.50 -8.67 -8.22
N VAL A 79 0.70 -7.36 -8.32
CA VAL A 79 2.03 -6.74 -8.20
C VAL A 79 2.42 -6.80 -6.73
N GLN A 80 2.95 -7.94 -6.30
CA GLN A 80 3.52 -8.08 -4.97
C GLN A 80 4.84 -7.31 -4.87
N THR A 81 5.13 -6.76 -3.69
CA THR A 81 6.29 -5.90 -3.47
C THR A 81 7.59 -6.69 -3.68
N LEU A 82 8.57 -6.08 -4.38
CA LEU A 82 9.91 -6.67 -4.59
C LEU A 82 10.65 -6.97 -3.27
N ALA A 83 10.25 -6.31 -2.19
CA ALA A 83 10.73 -6.56 -0.83
C ALA A 83 9.59 -7.21 -0.03
N GLY A 84 9.61 -8.55 0.03
CA GLY A 84 8.66 -9.33 0.80
C GLY A 84 9.16 -10.76 1.02
N VAL A 85 8.64 -11.40 2.06
CA VAL A 85 8.93 -12.80 2.37
C VAL A 85 7.64 -13.61 2.41
N MET A 86 7.77 -14.87 1.99
CA MET A 86 6.74 -15.88 2.14
C MET A 86 7.09 -16.76 3.32
N VAL A 87 6.20 -16.83 4.30
CA VAL A 87 6.26 -17.72 5.45
C VAL A 87 5.41 -18.94 5.15
N ASN A 88 6.03 -20.12 5.09
CA ASN A 88 5.32 -21.37 4.86
C ASN A 88 5.11 -22.08 6.20
N PHE A 89 3.85 -22.35 6.55
CA PHE A 89 3.53 -23.07 7.78
C PHE A 89 3.74 -24.59 7.62
N LYS A 90 3.99 -25.26 8.74
CA LYS A 90 3.97 -26.72 8.80
C LYS A 90 2.54 -27.21 8.55
N PRO A 91 2.31 -28.25 7.73
CA PRO A 91 0.96 -28.73 7.42
C PRO A 91 0.12 -29.03 8.67
N GLU A 92 0.73 -29.60 9.71
CA GLU A 92 0.08 -29.91 10.98
C GLU A 92 -0.35 -28.68 11.78
N ALA A 93 0.29 -27.52 11.59
CA ALA A 93 -0.03 -26.28 12.31
C ALA A 93 -1.30 -25.60 11.78
N VAL A 94 -1.66 -25.86 10.52
CA VAL A 94 -2.78 -25.22 9.81
C VAL A 94 -3.80 -26.22 9.24
N ALA A 95 -3.68 -27.50 9.61
CA ALA A 95 -4.58 -28.55 9.15
C ALA A 95 -6.04 -28.20 9.46
N GLY A 96 -6.92 -28.43 8.48
CA GLY A 96 -8.35 -28.10 8.62
C GLY A 96 -8.64 -26.61 8.77
N ASN A 97 -7.79 -25.74 8.24
CA ASN A 97 -7.85 -24.28 8.41
C ASN A 97 -7.68 -23.83 9.86
N THR A 98 -6.88 -24.57 10.65
CA THR A 98 -6.47 -24.12 11.97
C THR A 98 -5.67 -22.83 11.84
N GLU A 99 -6.07 -21.80 12.57
CA GLU A 99 -5.44 -20.50 12.47
C GLU A 99 -4.22 -20.37 13.39
N VAL A 100 -3.14 -19.80 12.86
CA VAL A 100 -1.96 -19.34 13.59
C VAL A 100 -2.18 -17.89 13.99
N GLU A 101 -1.86 -17.56 15.24
CA GLU A 101 -1.96 -16.21 15.77
C GLU A 101 -0.85 -15.31 15.22
N VAL A 102 -1.22 -14.09 14.83
CA VAL A 102 -0.31 -13.06 14.32
C VAL A 102 -0.25 -11.90 15.30
N ARG A 103 0.96 -11.56 15.75
CA ARG A 103 1.25 -10.53 16.74
C ARG A 103 2.06 -9.38 16.13
N ALA A 104 1.94 -8.21 16.74
CA ALA A 104 2.77 -7.06 16.43
C ALA A 104 4.22 -7.30 16.89
N PRO A 105 5.23 -7.25 16.00
CA PRO A 105 6.62 -7.46 16.42
C PRO A 105 7.25 -6.23 17.09
N THR A 106 6.61 -5.07 16.94
CA THR A 106 7.02 -3.79 17.51
C THR A 106 5.80 -2.88 17.64
N ASP A 107 5.96 -1.74 18.32
CA ASP A 107 4.93 -0.71 18.37
C ASP A 107 4.64 -0.18 16.96
N MET A 108 3.37 -0.17 16.56
CA MET A 108 2.99 0.21 15.21
C MET A 108 1.61 0.86 15.15
N THR A 109 1.32 1.55 14.04
CA THR A 109 0.03 2.22 13.81
C THR A 109 -0.61 1.66 12.55
N LEU A 110 -1.87 1.22 12.62
CA LEU A 110 -2.61 0.81 11.42
C LEU A 110 -2.85 2.05 10.54
N GLU A 111 -2.31 2.05 9.32
CA GLU A 111 -2.47 3.15 8.37
C GLU A 111 -3.48 2.83 7.29
N ARG A 112 -3.43 1.62 6.76
CA ARG A 112 -4.32 1.16 5.69
C ARG A 112 -4.68 -0.30 5.90
N TYR A 113 -5.77 -0.72 5.28
CA TYR A 113 -6.19 -2.10 5.27
C TYR A 113 -6.95 -2.41 3.98
N SER A 114 -7.09 -3.68 3.63
CA SER A 114 -8.13 -4.14 2.72
C SER A 114 -8.81 -5.35 3.33
N PHE A 115 -10.12 -5.47 3.13
CA PHE A 115 -10.88 -6.66 3.49
C PHE A 115 -11.73 -7.05 2.30
N HIS A 116 -11.29 -8.06 1.57
CA HIS A 116 -11.91 -8.44 0.30
C HIS A 116 -12.48 -9.85 0.35
N LYS A 117 -13.49 -10.11 -0.47
CA LYS A 117 -14.10 -11.42 -0.57
C LYS A 117 -13.11 -12.39 -1.22
N VAL A 118 -13.10 -13.61 -0.69
CA VAL A 118 -12.41 -14.74 -1.29
C VAL A 118 -13.40 -15.90 -1.35
N ASP A 119 -13.36 -16.64 -2.44
CA ASP A 119 -14.26 -17.78 -2.65
C ASP A 119 -13.93 -18.95 -1.72
N TYR A 120 -12.66 -19.05 -1.29
CA TYR A 120 -12.21 -20.13 -0.44
C TYR A 120 -11.04 -19.73 0.48
N PRO A 121 -11.18 -19.86 1.81
CA PRO A 121 -12.41 -20.25 2.51
C PRO A 121 -13.39 -19.07 2.55
N PRO A 122 -14.70 -19.31 2.59
CA PRO A 122 -15.68 -18.24 2.69
C PRO A 122 -15.48 -17.48 4.01
N GLY A 123 -15.29 -16.16 3.94
CA GLY A 123 -15.00 -15.35 5.13
C GLY A 123 -14.27 -14.04 4.85
N GLY A 124 -13.69 -13.92 3.65
CA GLY A 124 -12.90 -12.78 3.23
C GLY A 124 -11.45 -12.88 3.69
N ASN A 125 -10.61 -11.99 3.17
CA ASN A 125 -9.17 -11.99 3.41
C ASN A 125 -8.72 -10.56 3.70
N TRP A 126 -7.91 -10.42 4.74
CA TRP A 126 -7.42 -9.15 5.22
C TRP A 126 -5.97 -8.93 4.77
N ALA A 127 -5.70 -7.74 4.26
CA ALA A 127 -4.35 -7.18 4.25
C ALA A 127 -4.30 -6.01 5.23
N LEU A 128 -3.33 -6.02 6.13
CA LEU A 128 -3.13 -4.98 7.14
C LEU A 128 -1.81 -4.26 6.88
N ILE A 129 -1.83 -2.94 6.79
CA ILE A 129 -0.64 -2.12 6.50
C ILE A 129 -0.38 -1.21 7.69
N PHE A 130 0.71 -1.49 8.38
CA PHE A 130 1.13 -0.79 9.57
C PHE A 130 2.31 0.13 9.28
N ARG A 131 2.29 1.31 9.87
CA ARG A 131 3.46 2.19 9.96
C ARG A 131 4.21 1.91 11.26
N LEU A 132 5.50 1.62 11.13
CA LEU A 132 6.40 1.31 12.24
C LEU A 132 7.13 2.58 12.68
N ASN A 133 7.61 3.38 11.72
CA ASN A 133 8.16 4.71 11.97
C ASN A 133 7.83 5.65 10.80
N ARG A 134 8.54 6.77 10.60
CA ARG A 134 8.28 7.68 9.47
C ARG A 134 8.55 7.06 8.10
N ASP A 135 9.53 6.17 8.01
CA ASP A 135 10.12 5.71 6.75
C ASP A 135 9.81 4.23 6.46
N VAL A 136 9.27 3.50 7.45
CA VAL A 136 9.06 2.06 7.39
C VAL A 136 7.58 1.74 7.61
N THR A 137 7.02 1.03 6.63
CA THR A 137 5.73 0.36 6.72
C THR A 137 5.92 -1.15 6.56
N MET A 138 4.99 -1.91 7.10
CA MET A 138 4.94 -3.36 7.00
C MET A 138 3.54 -3.76 6.60
N ARG A 139 3.42 -4.54 5.52
CA ARG A 139 2.16 -5.15 5.10
C ARG A 139 2.12 -6.57 5.66
N MET A 140 0.94 -6.99 6.06
CA MET A 140 0.66 -8.38 6.42
C MET A 140 -0.54 -8.81 5.62
N ASP A 141 -0.32 -9.65 4.62
CA ASP A 141 -1.39 -10.13 3.73
C ASP A 141 -2.01 -11.42 4.27
N HIS A 142 -3.04 -11.96 3.64
CA HIS A 142 -3.61 -13.26 3.98
C HIS A 142 -3.98 -13.47 5.46
N ILE A 143 -4.39 -12.42 6.16
CA ILE A 143 -4.97 -12.53 7.49
C ILE A 143 -6.40 -13.07 7.32
N SER A 144 -6.68 -14.26 7.83
CA SER A 144 -8.00 -14.90 7.73
C SER A 144 -9.01 -14.23 8.64
N ARG A 145 -8.56 -13.78 9.81
CA ARG A 145 -9.39 -13.11 10.80
C ARG A 145 -8.60 -12.03 11.50
N ALA A 146 -9.04 -10.79 11.34
CA ALA A 146 -8.51 -9.67 12.09
C ALA A 146 -8.95 -9.72 13.56
N SER A 147 -8.16 -9.14 14.46
CA SER A 147 -8.55 -8.96 15.86
C SER A 147 -9.75 -8.01 15.99
N ASP A 148 -10.48 -8.10 17.10
CA ASP A 148 -11.66 -7.25 17.35
C ASP A 148 -11.31 -5.76 17.32
N ALA A 149 -10.11 -5.37 17.78
CA ALA A 149 -9.64 -4.00 17.74
C ALA A 149 -9.45 -3.49 16.29
N ILE A 150 -8.91 -4.33 15.41
CA ILE A 150 -8.76 -4.03 13.98
C ILE A 150 -10.13 -3.90 13.33
N VAL A 151 -11.05 -4.85 13.56
CA VAL A 151 -12.41 -4.82 13.02
C VAL A 151 -13.16 -3.56 13.49
N ALA A 152 -13.05 -3.22 14.77
CA ALA A 152 -13.66 -2.02 15.34
C ALA A 152 -13.10 -0.72 14.72
N ALA A 153 -11.80 -0.70 14.36
CA ALA A 153 -11.17 0.45 13.71
C ALA A 153 -11.45 0.55 12.20
N THR A 154 -11.99 -0.50 11.58
CA THR A 154 -12.08 -0.64 10.12
C THR A 154 -13.52 -0.95 9.66
N THR A 155 -13.76 -2.18 9.20
CA THR A 155 -15.02 -2.69 8.66
C THR A 155 -15.26 -4.10 9.18
N SER A 156 -16.49 -4.58 9.10
CA SER A 156 -16.84 -5.98 9.41
C SER A 156 -17.26 -6.76 8.17
N THR A 157 -17.33 -6.10 7.01
CA THR A 157 -17.88 -6.68 5.78
C THR A 157 -16.84 -6.66 4.66
N PRO A 158 -16.55 -7.82 4.03
CA PRO A 158 -15.59 -7.89 2.95
C PRO A 158 -16.17 -7.30 1.66
N LYS A 159 -15.32 -6.67 0.86
CA LYS A 159 -15.66 -6.00 -0.40
C LYS A 159 -15.19 -6.80 -1.62
N GLU A 160 -15.77 -6.53 -2.78
CA GLU A 160 -15.29 -7.13 -4.04
C GLU A 160 -13.93 -6.56 -4.48
N SER A 161 -13.58 -5.37 -3.99
CA SER A 161 -12.32 -4.70 -4.31
C SER A 161 -11.24 -5.05 -3.29
N SER A 162 -10.02 -5.27 -3.79
CA SER A 162 -8.80 -5.41 -2.99
C SER A 162 -8.10 -4.08 -2.70
N ALA A 163 -8.69 -2.94 -3.06
CA ALA A 163 -8.10 -1.63 -2.84
C ALA A 163 -7.91 -1.32 -1.35
N ASP A 164 -6.76 -0.72 -1.03
CA ASP A 164 -6.45 -0.30 0.35
C ASP A 164 -7.27 0.92 0.79
N GLU A 165 -7.82 0.85 1.99
CA GLU A 165 -8.64 1.87 2.65
C GLU A 165 -7.99 2.39 3.93
N ALA A 166 -8.34 3.62 4.33
CA ALA A 166 -7.96 4.16 5.63
C ALA A 166 -8.90 3.63 6.74
N PRO A 167 -8.39 3.33 7.94
CA PRO A 167 -9.23 2.99 9.08
C PRO A 167 -10.10 4.20 9.48
N LYS A 168 -11.28 3.92 10.05
CA LYS A 168 -12.23 4.95 10.51
C LYS A 168 -11.71 5.72 11.73
N GLN A 169 -10.79 5.12 12.48
CA GLN A 169 -10.11 5.71 13.63
C GLN A 169 -8.65 5.25 13.66
N GLN A 170 -7.76 6.09 14.19
CA GLN A 170 -6.36 5.69 14.36
C GLN A 170 -6.26 4.55 15.39
N LEU A 171 -5.64 3.45 14.99
CA LEU A 171 -5.34 2.33 15.87
C LEU A 171 -3.83 2.21 16.07
N LYS A 172 -3.41 2.30 17.32
CA LYS A 172 -2.03 2.01 17.74
C LYS A 172 -2.03 0.64 18.38
N VAL A 173 -1.03 -0.15 18.04
CA VAL A 173 -0.84 -1.52 18.52
C VAL A 173 0.52 -1.60 19.21
N LYS A 174 0.57 -2.24 20.37
CA LYS A 174 1.83 -2.47 21.09
C LYS A 174 2.51 -3.75 20.66
N ALA A 175 3.84 -3.79 20.78
CA ALA A 175 4.59 -5.03 20.60
C ALA A 175 3.96 -6.19 21.41
N GLY A 176 3.77 -7.33 20.76
CA GLY A 176 3.20 -8.55 21.33
C GLY A 176 1.68 -8.63 21.29
N GLU A 177 0.98 -7.53 20.99
CA GLU A 177 -0.48 -7.55 20.84
C GLU A 177 -0.90 -8.38 19.61
N VAL A 178 -1.97 -9.16 19.76
CA VAL A 178 -2.56 -9.94 18.69
C VAL A 178 -3.28 -9.01 17.73
N ILE A 179 -2.86 -9.01 16.46
CA ILE A 179 -3.49 -8.21 15.41
C ILE A 179 -4.45 -9.01 14.54
N GLY A 180 -4.27 -10.32 14.51
CA GLY A 180 -5.13 -11.21 13.75
C GLY A 180 -4.65 -12.64 13.79
N TYR A 181 -5.17 -13.42 12.86
CA TYR A 181 -4.96 -14.83 12.74
C TYR A 181 -4.88 -15.19 11.26
N THR A 182 -4.09 -16.21 10.92
CA THR A 182 -3.90 -16.66 9.53
C THR A 182 -3.71 -18.17 9.49
N PHE A 183 -4.26 -18.83 8.48
CA PHE A 183 -3.85 -20.18 8.06
C PHE A 183 -3.03 -20.16 6.76
N GLY A 184 -2.61 -18.96 6.33
CA GLY A 184 -2.04 -18.68 5.02
C GLY A 184 -3.07 -18.74 3.88
N THR A 185 -2.61 -18.84 2.64
CA THR A 185 -3.45 -19.22 1.50
C THR A 185 -3.91 -20.67 1.67
N VAL A 186 -5.14 -20.99 1.27
CA VAL A 186 -5.64 -22.36 1.43
C VAL A 186 -4.84 -23.42 0.67
N PRO A 187 -4.46 -23.22 -0.60
CA PRO A 187 -3.76 -24.28 -1.34
C PRO A 187 -2.31 -24.47 -0.92
N ALA A 188 -1.63 -23.43 -0.43
CA ALA A 188 -0.20 -23.46 -0.19
C ALA A 188 0.20 -23.26 1.28
N HIS A 189 -0.75 -22.91 2.16
CA HIS A 189 -0.51 -22.64 3.58
C HIS A 189 0.61 -21.63 3.81
N ASN A 190 0.68 -20.65 2.92
CA ASN A 190 1.71 -19.63 2.90
C ASN A 190 1.15 -18.24 3.19
N TRP A 191 1.97 -17.41 3.81
CA TRP A 191 1.58 -16.10 4.32
C TRP A 191 2.64 -15.07 3.93
N ASN A 192 2.22 -13.85 3.57
CA ASN A 192 3.11 -12.84 3.00
C ASN A 192 3.27 -11.65 3.96
N ILE A 193 4.52 -11.22 4.12
CA ILE A 193 4.94 -10.01 4.83
C ILE A 193 5.74 -9.13 3.89
#